data_AF-A0A819M8I0-F1
#
_entry.id   AF-A0A819M8I0-F1
#
_cell.length_a   1.000
_cell.length_b   1.000
_cell.length_c   1.000
_cell.angle_alpha   90.00
_cell.angle_beta   90.00
_cell.angle_gamma   90.00
#
_symmetry.space_group_name_H-M   'P 1'
#
loop_
_entity.id
_entity.type
_entity.pdbx_description
1 polymer ?
#
loop_
_entity_poly.entity_id
_entity_poly.type
_entity_poly.pdbx_seq_one_letter_code
_entity_poly.pdbx_strand_id
1 'polypeptide(L)'
;STPLHRFLIAEYILPKILKGHPEYLQDLKEITVNPRTLIVCTRIGRTLGLCPNIFSTFSLIEQNLIRQGITSEDEQICLDCLFILCENPKTTEYIIDIEFDLIKYFLQMNVDNGSTSFRNQAISLLKKHFIRLKDSWLFCARQKLKNVDQDFANLTERYRTYLKWLINWCCSHLYLEGSYCQRHLAILTLHWLIHLHGNEGIQTKNLNSMIFMNYLIKIRWNIY
;
A
#
# COMPACT_ATOMS: atom_id res chain seq x y z
N SER A 1 -24.94 -8.79 -29.39
CA SER A 1 -23.58 -8.19 -29.39
C SER A 1 -22.61 -9.22 -28.83
N THR A 2 -21.58 -9.59 -29.58
CA THR A 2 -20.64 -10.66 -29.24
C THR A 2 -19.93 -10.38 -27.90
N PRO A 3 -19.58 -11.42 -27.11
CA PRO A 3 -18.89 -11.27 -25.81
C PRO A 3 -17.61 -10.41 -25.89
N LEU A 4 -16.91 -10.50 -27.02
CA LEU A 4 -15.68 -9.76 -27.31
C LEU A 4 -15.91 -8.24 -27.40
N HIS A 5 -17.02 -7.79 -27.97
CA HIS A 5 -17.33 -6.36 -28.04
C HIS A 5 -17.69 -5.80 -26.66
N ARG A 6 -18.41 -6.56 -25.82
CA ARG A 6 -18.67 -6.16 -24.43
C ARG A 6 -17.37 -6.06 -23.62
N PHE A 7 -16.43 -6.96 -23.86
CA PHE A 7 -15.10 -6.97 -23.24
C PHE A 7 -14.29 -5.71 -23.59
N LEU A 8 -14.17 -5.38 -24.88
CA LEU A 8 -13.42 -4.19 -25.33
C LEU A 8 -14.05 -2.87 -24.87
N ILE A 9 -15.38 -2.80 -24.87
CA ILE A 9 -16.11 -1.62 -24.39
C ILE A 9 -15.86 -1.44 -22.88
N ALA A 10 -16.00 -2.51 -22.10
CA ALA A 10 -15.78 -2.45 -20.65
C ALA A 10 -14.33 -2.11 -20.30
N GLU A 11 -13.34 -2.68 -20.99
CA GLU A 11 -11.92 -2.47 -20.65
C GLU A 11 -11.40 -1.07 -21.05
N TYR A 12 -11.82 -0.53 -22.19
CA TYR A 12 -11.24 0.70 -22.72
C TYR A 12 -12.14 1.93 -22.66
N ILE A 13 -13.46 1.75 -22.75
CA ILE A 13 -14.41 2.87 -22.81
C ILE A 13 -14.89 3.23 -21.42
N LEU A 14 -15.19 2.24 -20.57
CA LEU A 14 -15.69 2.49 -19.21
C LEU A 14 -14.74 3.34 -18.35
N PRO A 15 -13.41 3.09 -18.34
CA PRO A 15 -12.47 3.96 -17.62
C PRO A 15 -12.45 5.40 -18.14
N LYS A 16 -12.70 5.62 -19.44
CA LYS A 16 -12.77 6.95 -20.04
C LYS A 16 -14.07 7.66 -19.66
N ILE A 17 -15.18 6.93 -19.66
CA ILE A 17 -16.48 7.46 -19.25
C ILE A 17 -16.44 7.88 -17.78
N LEU A 18 -15.91 7.04 -16.89
CA LEU A 18 -15.81 7.38 -15.46
C LEU A 18 -14.98 8.63 -15.18
N LYS A 19 -14.00 8.96 -16.02
CA LYS A 19 -13.25 10.22 -15.89
C LYS A 19 -14.12 11.45 -16.19
N GLY A 20 -15.08 11.32 -17.11
CA GLY A 20 -16.03 12.40 -17.44
C GLY A 20 -17.29 12.40 -16.56
N HIS A 21 -17.67 11.23 -16.06
CA HIS A 21 -18.91 10.97 -15.33
C HIS A 21 -18.64 10.08 -14.09
N PRO A 22 -18.08 10.66 -13.02
CA PRO A 22 -17.72 9.94 -11.81
C PRO A 22 -18.92 9.33 -11.06
N GLU A 23 -20.14 9.80 -11.31
CA GLU A 23 -21.39 9.35 -10.70
C GLU A 23 -21.67 7.86 -10.87
N TYR A 24 -21.26 7.27 -12.00
CA TYR A 24 -21.51 5.85 -12.31
C TYR A 24 -20.57 4.88 -11.58
N LEU A 25 -19.68 5.38 -10.71
CA LEU A 25 -18.74 4.53 -9.97
C LEU A 25 -19.47 3.54 -9.04
N GLN A 26 -20.59 3.94 -8.45
CA GLN A 26 -21.35 3.09 -7.52
C GLN A 26 -22.06 1.94 -8.24
N ASP A 27 -22.45 2.15 -9.49
CA ASP A 27 -23.15 1.15 -10.32
C ASP A 27 -22.18 0.18 -11.01
N LEU A 28 -20.86 0.30 -10.77
CA LEU A 28 -19.85 -0.48 -11.48
C LEU A 28 -20.04 -1.98 -11.38
N LYS A 29 -20.50 -2.47 -10.22
CA LYS A 29 -20.77 -3.90 -10.00
C LYS A 29 -21.92 -4.42 -10.87
N GLU A 30 -22.86 -3.56 -11.23
CA GLU A 30 -23.98 -3.89 -12.11
C GLU A 30 -23.57 -3.78 -13.59
N ILE A 31 -22.66 -2.85 -13.90
CA ILE A 31 -22.20 -2.57 -15.26
C ILE A 31 -21.18 -3.59 -15.77
N THR A 32 -20.27 -4.07 -14.91
CA THR A 32 -19.19 -4.97 -15.33
C THR A 32 -18.85 -6.05 -14.30
N VAL A 33 -18.73 -7.28 -14.79
CA VAL A 33 -18.24 -8.45 -14.04
C VAL A 33 -16.75 -8.68 -14.29
N ASN A 34 -16.12 -7.93 -15.21
CA ASN A 34 -14.72 -8.12 -15.55
C ASN A 34 -13.82 -7.59 -14.41
N PRO A 35 -13.02 -8.45 -13.77
CA PRO A 35 -12.20 -8.06 -12.62
C PRO A 35 -11.14 -7.03 -12.97
N ARG A 36 -10.56 -7.11 -14.18
CA ARG A 36 -9.58 -6.12 -14.66
C ARG A 36 -10.21 -4.73 -14.76
N THR A 37 -11.40 -4.65 -15.37
CA THR A 37 -12.13 -3.39 -15.50
C THR A 37 -12.46 -2.81 -14.13
N LEU A 38 -12.93 -3.65 -13.20
CA LEU A 38 -13.22 -3.22 -11.83
C LEU A 38 -11.99 -2.62 -11.15
N ILE A 39 -10.83 -3.28 -11.22
CA ILE A 39 -9.57 -2.77 -10.66
C ILE A 39 -9.22 -1.39 -11.25
N VAL A 40 -9.22 -1.27 -12.58
CA VAL A 40 -8.87 0.00 -13.26
C VAL A 40 -9.86 1.11 -12.89
N CYS A 41 -11.15 0.80 -12.84
CA CYS A 41 -12.20 1.78 -12.51
C CYS A 41 -12.13 2.20 -11.04
N THR A 42 -11.89 1.26 -10.11
CA THR A 42 -11.66 1.56 -8.70
C THR A 42 -10.41 2.43 -8.51
N ARG A 43 -9.33 2.16 -9.25
CA ARG A 43 -8.13 3.00 -9.25
C ARG A 43 -8.44 4.44 -9.66
N ILE A 44 -9.22 4.62 -10.73
CA ILE A 44 -9.69 5.95 -11.18
C ILE A 44 -10.55 6.60 -10.10
N GLY A 45 -11.48 5.87 -9.50
CA GLY A 45 -12.30 6.36 -8.39
C GLY A 45 -11.47 6.87 -7.21
N ARG A 46 -10.40 6.16 -6.83
CA ARG A 46 -9.45 6.64 -5.81
C ARG A 46 -8.71 7.90 -6.26
N THR A 47 -8.26 7.97 -7.51
CA THR A 47 -7.56 9.14 -8.05
C THR A 47 -8.47 10.38 -8.05
N LEU A 48 -9.78 10.20 -8.29
CA LEU A 48 -10.77 11.27 -8.26
C LEU A 48 -11.27 11.61 -6.84
N GLY A 49 -10.81 10.90 -5.80
CA GLY A 49 -11.25 11.11 -4.42
C GLY A 49 -12.66 10.58 -4.09
N LEU A 50 -13.28 9.83 -5.00
CA LEU A 50 -14.61 9.21 -4.82
C LEU A 50 -14.57 8.01 -3.87
N CYS A 51 -13.38 7.42 -3.72
CA CYS A 51 -13.08 6.36 -2.76
C CYS A 51 -12.13 6.91 -1.70
N PRO A 52 -12.61 7.73 -0.74
CA PRO A 52 -11.75 8.48 0.16
C PRO A 52 -10.99 7.61 1.17
N ASN A 53 -11.47 6.39 1.41
CA ASN A 53 -10.86 5.44 2.35
C ASN A 53 -10.89 4.01 1.81
N ILE A 54 -10.22 3.10 2.51
CA ILE A 54 -10.17 1.69 2.09
C ILE A 54 -11.53 0.98 2.21
N PHE A 55 -12.39 1.36 3.16
CA PHE A 55 -13.71 0.74 3.34
C PHE A 55 -14.63 1.00 2.13
N SER A 56 -14.70 2.24 1.66
CA SER A 56 -15.41 2.65 0.43
C SER A 56 -14.84 2.02 -0.84
N THR A 57 -13.58 1.61 -0.80
CA THR A 57 -12.95 0.86 -1.89
C THR A 57 -13.39 -0.59 -1.86
N PHE A 58 -13.36 -1.23 -0.68
CA PHE A 58 -13.78 -2.61 -0.53
C PHE A 58 -15.30 -2.82 -0.73
N SER A 59 -16.11 -1.77 -0.63
CA SER A 59 -17.51 -1.84 -1.07
C SER A 59 -17.65 -1.95 -2.59
N LEU A 60 -16.67 -1.49 -3.37
CA LEU A 60 -16.67 -1.54 -4.85
C LEU A 60 -15.92 -2.76 -5.40
N ILE A 61 -14.85 -3.19 -4.73
CA ILE A 61 -14.03 -4.33 -5.16
C ILE A 61 -13.76 -5.28 -3.99
N GLU A 62 -13.96 -6.57 -4.22
CA GLU A 62 -13.69 -7.59 -3.21
C GLU A 62 -12.18 -7.79 -2.99
N GLN A 63 -11.80 -8.11 -1.76
CA GLN A 63 -10.41 -8.36 -1.39
C GLN A 63 -9.80 -9.51 -2.22
N ASN A 64 -10.60 -10.52 -2.55
CA ASN A 64 -10.17 -11.66 -3.38
C ASN A 64 -9.79 -11.22 -4.80
N LEU A 65 -10.52 -10.26 -5.38
CA LEU A 65 -10.20 -9.72 -6.70
C LEU A 65 -8.89 -8.93 -6.68
N ILE A 66 -8.61 -8.19 -5.61
CA ILE A 66 -7.32 -7.51 -5.42
C ILE A 66 -6.20 -8.54 -5.32
N ARG A 67 -6.37 -9.62 -4.55
CA ARG A 67 -5.38 -10.71 -4.48
C ARG A 67 -5.10 -11.33 -5.84
N GLN A 68 -6.14 -11.61 -6.62
CA GLN A 68 -5.98 -12.15 -7.98
C GLN A 68 -5.25 -11.16 -8.90
N GLY A 69 -5.57 -9.87 -8.81
CA GLY A 69 -4.89 -8.83 -9.58
C GLY A 69 -3.41 -8.65 -9.21
N ILE A 70 -3.05 -8.86 -7.94
CA ILE A 70 -1.65 -8.84 -7.48
C ILE A 70 -0.81 -9.97 -8.10
N THR A 71 -1.43 -11.11 -8.45
CA THR A 71 -0.77 -12.25 -9.10
C THR A 71 -0.94 -12.27 -10.62
N SER A 72 -1.46 -11.18 -11.19
CA SER A 72 -1.67 -11.07 -12.64
C SER A 72 -0.34 -11.05 -13.40
N GLU A 73 -0.29 -11.75 -14.53
CA GLU A 73 0.85 -11.68 -15.47
C GLU A 73 1.00 -10.26 -16.06
N ASP A 74 -0.09 -9.52 -16.17
CA ASP A 74 -0.05 -8.10 -16.56
C ASP A 74 0.41 -7.24 -15.38
N GLU A 75 1.65 -6.75 -15.50
CA GLU A 75 2.31 -5.82 -14.59
C GLU A 75 1.45 -4.59 -14.26
N GLN A 76 0.68 -4.08 -15.22
CA GLN A 76 -0.14 -2.89 -15.01
C GLN A 76 -1.34 -3.17 -14.10
N ILE A 77 -1.97 -4.35 -14.19
CA ILE A 77 -3.04 -4.71 -13.23
C ILE A 77 -2.44 -4.82 -11.83
N CYS A 78 -1.29 -5.46 -11.72
CA CYS A 78 -0.62 -5.65 -10.44
C CYS A 78 -0.27 -4.30 -9.79
N LEU A 79 0.27 -3.36 -10.57
CA LEU A 79 0.53 -1.98 -10.12
C LEU A 79 -0.77 -1.22 -9.80
N ASP A 80 -1.83 -1.41 -10.57
CA ASP A 80 -3.13 -0.78 -10.30
C ASP A 80 -3.72 -1.29 -8.97
N CYS A 81 -3.54 -2.56 -8.63
CA CYS A 81 -3.91 -3.12 -7.32
C CYS A 81 -3.08 -2.50 -6.19
N LEU A 82 -1.75 -2.39 -6.37
CA LEU A 82 -0.90 -1.73 -5.38
C LEU A 82 -1.28 -0.25 -5.21
N PHE A 83 -1.61 0.44 -6.29
CA PHE A 83 -2.09 1.82 -6.26
C PHE A 83 -3.35 1.93 -5.39
N ILE A 84 -4.29 1.02 -5.56
CA ILE A 84 -5.53 1.01 -4.77
C ILE A 84 -5.24 0.95 -3.26
N LEU A 85 -4.22 0.19 -2.86
CA LEU A 85 -3.82 0.04 -1.45
C LEU A 85 -3.01 1.24 -0.93
N CYS A 86 -2.16 1.83 -1.78
CA CYS A 86 -1.20 2.84 -1.37
C CYS A 86 -1.71 4.28 -1.51
N GLU A 87 -2.60 4.54 -2.47
CA GLU A 87 -3.12 5.88 -2.73
C GLU A 87 -4.15 6.24 -1.68
N ASN A 88 -3.88 7.17 -0.78
CA ASN A 88 -4.89 7.62 0.19
C ASN A 88 -4.88 9.16 0.29
N PRO A 89 -6.03 9.84 0.17
CA PRO A 89 -6.08 11.30 0.26
C PRO A 89 -5.70 11.83 1.65
N LYS A 90 -5.78 11.02 2.70
CA LYS A 90 -5.43 11.38 4.08
C LYS A 90 -4.32 10.47 4.62
N THR A 91 -3.08 10.96 4.65
CA THR A 91 -1.94 10.21 5.20
C THR A 91 -2.05 9.95 6.71
N THR A 92 -2.94 10.65 7.41
CA THR A 92 -3.23 10.43 8.84
C THR A 92 -4.25 9.32 9.11
N GLU A 93 -4.90 8.77 8.07
CA GLU A 93 -5.85 7.66 8.22
C GLU A 93 -5.11 6.35 8.57
N TYR A 94 -5.62 5.64 9.57
CA TYR A 94 -5.06 4.36 10.00
C TYR A 94 -5.07 3.31 8.91
N ILE A 95 -4.06 2.46 8.93
CA ILE A 95 -3.96 1.31 8.04
C ILE A 95 -4.56 0.10 8.74
N ILE A 96 -5.48 -0.58 8.08
CA ILE A 96 -6.15 -1.76 8.63
C ILE A 96 -5.38 -3.05 8.30
N ASP A 97 -5.62 -4.12 9.06
CA ASP A 97 -4.87 -5.38 8.95
C ASP A 97 -4.94 -6.00 7.55
N ILE A 98 -6.09 -5.90 6.88
CA ILE A 98 -6.28 -6.34 5.50
C ILE A 98 -5.33 -5.61 4.53
N GLU A 99 -5.11 -4.30 4.71
CA GLU A 99 -4.17 -3.55 3.86
C GLU A 99 -2.74 -4.04 4.06
N PHE A 100 -2.34 -4.29 5.31
CA PHE A 100 -1.02 -4.87 5.59
C PHE A 100 -0.86 -6.23 4.92
N ASP A 101 -1.84 -7.11 5.03
CA ASP A 101 -1.76 -8.45 4.47
C ASP A 101 -1.73 -8.46 2.93
N LEU A 102 -2.47 -7.55 2.29
CA LEU A 102 -2.42 -7.40 0.83
C LEU A 102 -1.08 -6.82 0.36
N ILE A 103 -0.46 -5.90 1.10
CA ILE A 103 0.87 -5.38 0.76
C ILE A 103 1.95 -6.43 1.00
N LYS A 104 1.87 -7.20 2.09
CA LYS A 104 2.76 -8.37 2.30
C LYS A 104 2.67 -9.33 1.14
N TYR A 105 1.44 -9.64 0.73
CA TYR A 105 1.18 -10.54 -0.39
C TYR A 105 1.74 -10.00 -1.70
N PHE A 106 1.55 -8.71 -1.99
CA PHE A 106 2.17 -8.06 -3.16
C PHE A 106 3.69 -8.23 -3.16
N LEU A 107 4.35 -7.91 -2.05
CA LEU A 107 5.81 -8.00 -1.92
C LEU A 107 6.28 -9.44 -2.12
N GLN A 108 5.59 -10.43 -1.57
CA GLN A 108 5.95 -11.84 -1.72
C GLN A 108 5.79 -12.35 -3.15
N MET A 109 4.72 -11.95 -3.84
CA MET A 109 4.41 -12.48 -5.18
C MET A 109 5.19 -11.80 -6.30
N ASN A 110 5.62 -10.55 -6.10
CA ASN A 110 6.20 -9.73 -7.17
C ASN A 110 7.68 -9.40 -6.97
N VAL A 111 8.34 -9.98 -5.97
CA VAL A 111 9.76 -9.68 -5.65
C VAL A 111 10.71 -10.05 -6.79
N ASP A 112 10.36 -11.07 -7.56
CA ASP A 112 11.15 -11.60 -8.67
C ASP A 112 10.88 -10.92 -10.01
N ASN A 113 10.01 -9.92 -10.04
CA ASN A 113 9.70 -9.24 -11.28
C ASN A 113 10.96 -8.53 -11.84
N GLY A 114 11.36 -8.97 -13.04
CA GLY A 114 12.54 -8.53 -13.78
C GLY A 114 12.44 -7.13 -14.38
N SER A 115 11.24 -6.56 -14.50
CA SER A 115 10.98 -5.27 -15.13
C SER A 115 11.43 -4.10 -14.24
N THR A 116 12.40 -3.33 -14.73
CA THR A 116 12.87 -2.10 -14.06
C THR A 116 11.75 -1.06 -13.95
N SER A 117 10.89 -0.96 -14.98
CA SER A 117 9.74 -0.05 -14.97
C SER A 117 8.76 -0.42 -13.85
N PHE A 118 8.41 -1.70 -13.75
CA PHE A 118 7.54 -2.21 -12.70
C PHE A 118 8.10 -1.91 -11.31
N ARG A 119 9.38 -2.25 -11.06
CA ARG A 119 10.02 -2.01 -9.76
C ARG A 119 10.00 -0.53 -9.37
N ASN A 120 10.35 0.37 -10.28
CA ASN A 120 10.36 1.81 -10.01
C ASN A 120 8.97 2.34 -9.67
N GLN A 121 7.94 1.89 -10.39
CA GLN A 121 6.55 2.26 -10.12
C GLN A 121 6.06 1.70 -8.79
N ALA A 122 6.32 0.41 -8.52
CA ALA A 122 5.96 -0.25 -7.27
C ALA A 122 6.59 0.47 -6.06
N ILE A 123 7.88 0.81 -6.16
CA ILE A 123 8.59 1.56 -5.13
C ILE A 123 7.97 2.95 -4.93
N SER A 124 7.61 3.65 -6.00
CA SER A 124 6.92 4.95 -5.90
C SER A 124 5.60 4.86 -5.11
N LEU A 125 4.83 3.79 -5.32
CA LEU A 125 3.58 3.55 -4.59
C LEU A 125 3.83 3.16 -3.13
N LEU A 126 4.79 2.26 -2.87
CA LEU A 126 5.16 1.85 -1.52
C LEU A 126 5.63 3.03 -0.66
N LYS A 127 6.29 4.04 -1.25
CA LYS A 127 6.62 5.29 -0.55
C LYS A 127 5.39 5.96 0.04
N LYS A 128 4.29 6.07 -0.71
CA LYS A 128 3.04 6.67 -0.23
C LYS A 128 2.49 5.89 0.97
N HIS A 129 2.55 4.56 0.90
CA HIS A 129 2.17 3.70 2.02
C HIS A 129 3.05 3.93 3.25
N PHE A 130 4.39 4.02 3.11
CA PHE A 130 5.28 4.27 4.24
C PHE A 130 5.09 5.67 4.85
N ILE A 131 4.79 6.68 4.03
CA ILE A 131 4.41 8.01 4.51
C ILE A 131 3.12 7.93 5.33
N ARG A 132 2.07 7.26 4.84
CA ARG A 132 0.82 7.06 5.60
C ARG A 132 1.06 6.27 6.88
N LEU A 133 1.91 5.24 6.86
CA LEU A 133 2.29 4.48 8.05
C LEU A 133 2.90 5.40 9.12
N LYS A 134 3.82 6.30 8.74
CA LYS A 134 4.42 7.27 9.64
C LYS A 134 3.39 8.29 10.16
N ASP A 135 2.67 8.93 9.24
CA ASP A 135 1.80 10.06 9.55
C ASP A 135 0.59 9.65 10.39
N SER A 136 -0.02 8.50 10.10
CA SER A 136 -1.14 7.96 10.88
C SER A 136 -0.71 7.56 12.30
N TRP A 137 0.49 6.98 12.46
CA TRP A 137 1.04 6.68 13.79
C TRP A 137 1.35 7.96 14.59
N LEU A 138 2.02 8.94 13.97
CA LEU A 138 2.33 10.23 14.60
C LEU A 138 1.07 11.00 14.99
N PHE A 139 0.04 10.95 14.15
CA PHE A 139 -1.25 11.54 14.45
C PHE A 139 -1.88 10.90 15.71
N CYS A 140 -1.88 9.57 15.79
CA CYS A 140 -2.39 8.86 16.97
C CYS A 140 -1.55 9.16 18.23
N ALA A 141 -0.23 9.16 18.12
CA ALA A 141 0.68 9.45 19.23
C ALA A 141 0.45 10.87 19.80
N ARG A 142 0.19 11.86 18.93
CA ARG A 142 -0.15 13.23 19.34
C ARG A 142 -1.54 13.32 19.99
N GLN A 143 -2.50 12.51 19.55
CA GLN A 143 -3.81 12.43 20.19
C GLN A 143 -3.76 11.74 21.56
N LYS A 144 -2.88 10.75 21.75
CA LYS A 144 -2.65 10.11 23.04
C LYS A 144 -2.20 11.08 24.13
N LEU A 145 -1.42 12.11 23.78
CA LEU A 145 -1.10 13.21 24.70
C LEU A 145 -2.35 13.95 25.22
N LYS A 146 -3.53 13.68 24.64
CA LYS A 146 -4.81 14.33 24.95
C LYS A 146 -5.88 13.44 25.58
N ASN A 147 -5.95 12.10 25.35
CA ASN A 147 -6.78 11.11 26.10
C ASN A 147 -6.71 9.65 25.55
N VAL A 148 -6.80 8.65 26.46
CA VAL A 148 -6.99 7.17 26.35
C VAL A 148 -5.85 6.29 25.77
N ASP A 149 -5.57 5.17 26.47
CA ASP A 149 -4.32 4.39 26.45
C ASP A 149 -4.33 3.02 25.72
N GLN A 150 -5.48 2.39 25.47
CA GLN A 150 -5.54 1.00 24.96
C GLN A 150 -5.59 0.86 23.43
N ASP A 151 -6.42 1.64 22.72
CA ASP A 151 -6.51 1.56 21.25
C ASP A 151 -5.21 1.97 20.56
N PHE A 152 -4.50 2.94 21.14
CA PHE A 152 -3.18 3.34 20.68
C PHE A 152 -2.15 2.22 20.86
N ALA A 153 -2.20 1.49 21.98
CA ALA A 153 -1.30 0.36 22.21
C ALA A 153 -1.54 -0.74 21.18
N ASN A 154 -2.80 -1.08 20.91
CA ASN A 154 -3.17 -2.06 19.88
C ASN A 154 -2.76 -1.60 18.47
N LEU A 155 -2.97 -0.33 18.12
CA LEU A 155 -2.51 0.24 16.85
C LEU A 155 -0.97 0.17 16.72
N THR A 156 -0.27 0.59 17.77
CA THR A 156 1.20 0.57 17.81
C THR A 156 1.74 -0.85 17.66
N GLU A 157 1.11 -1.84 18.30
CA GLU A 157 1.52 -3.24 18.19
C GLU A 157 1.30 -3.82 16.79
N ARG A 158 0.20 -3.44 16.12
CA ARG A 158 -0.03 -3.82 14.71
C ARG A 158 1.04 -3.26 13.79
N TYR A 159 1.35 -1.97 13.93
CA TYR A 159 2.38 -1.30 13.12
C TYR A 159 3.78 -1.88 13.43
N ARG A 160 4.06 -2.16 14.71
CA ARG A 160 5.25 -2.89 15.18
C ARG A 160 5.41 -4.21 14.46
N THR A 161 4.36 -5.04 14.48
CA THR A 161 4.39 -6.39 13.93
C THR A 161 4.61 -6.34 12.42
N TYR A 162 3.93 -5.41 11.73
CA TYR A 162 4.12 -5.19 10.31
C TYR A 162 5.55 -4.75 9.95
N LEU A 163 6.10 -3.76 10.65
CA LEU A 163 7.46 -3.27 10.42
C LEU A 163 8.52 -4.34 10.70
N LYS A 164 8.35 -5.12 11.77
CA LYS A 164 9.23 -6.25 12.08
C LYS A 164 9.23 -7.27 10.96
N TRP A 165 8.05 -7.63 10.45
CA TRP A 165 7.92 -8.51 9.29
C TRP A 165 8.61 -7.91 8.05
N LEU A 166 8.39 -6.62 7.78
CA LEU A 166 8.94 -5.96 6.60
C LEU A 166 10.47 -5.88 6.63
N ILE A 167 11.06 -5.56 7.78
CA ILE A 167 12.51 -5.54 7.97
C ILE A 167 13.08 -6.95 7.79
N ASN A 168 12.46 -7.96 8.41
CA ASN A 168 12.90 -9.36 8.26
C ASN A 168 12.82 -9.81 6.79
N TRP A 169 11.75 -9.43 6.09
CA TRP A 169 11.60 -9.69 4.66
C TRP A 169 12.69 -8.98 3.86
N CYS A 170 13.00 -7.70 4.12
CA CYS A 170 14.11 -7.03 3.45
C CYS A 170 15.45 -7.74 3.72
N CYS A 171 15.74 -8.10 4.98
CA CYS A 171 16.96 -8.81 5.35
C CYS A 171 17.07 -10.16 4.64
N SER A 172 16.01 -10.98 4.58
CA SER A 172 16.09 -12.30 3.94
C SER A 172 16.50 -12.21 2.46
N HIS A 173 16.04 -11.18 1.76
CA HIS A 173 16.37 -10.93 0.35
C HIS A 173 17.73 -10.25 0.15
N LEU A 174 18.36 -9.72 1.21
CA LEU A 174 19.72 -9.17 1.16
C LEU A 174 20.79 -10.20 1.50
N TYR A 175 20.52 -11.11 2.44
CA TYR A 175 21.54 -11.95 3.05
C TYR A 175 21.83 -13.26 2.30
N LEU A 176 20.83 -13.90 1.69
CA LEU A 176 20.98 -15.32 1.34
C LEU A 176 21.08 -15.60 -0.16
N GLU A 177 20.11 -15.25 -1.00
CA GLU A 177 20.16 -15.64 -2.43
C GLU A 177 19.49 -14.61 -3.36
N GLY A 178 19.40 -13.36 -2.88
CA GLY A 178 18.65 -12.30 -3.53
C GLY A 178 19.01 -12.12 -5.02
N SER A 179 18.05 -12.24 -5.94
CA SER A 179 18.24 -11.75 -7.32
C SER A 179 18.48 -10.22 -7.31
N TYR A 180 19.04 -9.66 -8.39
CA TYR A 180 19.23 -8.20 -8.47
C TYR A 180 17.94 -7.42 -8.17
N CYS A 181 16.81 -7.92 -8.69
CA CYS A 181 15.48 -7.36 -8.48
C CYS A 181 15.08 -7.39 -7.00
N GLN A 182 15.26 -8.53 -6.34
CA GLN A 182 14.96 -8.72 -4.93
C GLN A 182 15.80 -7.79 -4.04
N ARG A 183 17.12 -7.74 -4.27
CA ARG A 183 18.03 -6.85 -3.52
C ARG A 183 17.67 -5.39 -3.74
N HIS A 184 17.38 -4.99 -4.97
CA HIS A 184 17.03 -3.61 -5.30
C HIS A 184 15.75 -3.15 -4.57
N LEU A 185 14.69 -3.98 -4.61
CA LEU A 185 13.43 -3.67 -3.92
C LEU A 185 13.61 -3.63 -2.39
N ALA A 186 14.38 -4.57 -1.83
CA ALA A 186 14.70 -4.60 -0.40
C ALA A 186 15.51 -3.37 0.05
N ILE A 187 16.58 -3.00 -0.67
CA ILE A 187 17.41 -1.83 -0.36
C ILE A 187 16.55 -0.55 -0.40
N LEU A 188 15.75 -0.37 -1.45
CA LEU A 188 14.94 0.84 -1.59
C LEU A 188 13.85 0.90 -0.52
N THR A 189 13.22 -0.22 -0.20
CA THR A 189 12.26 -0.30 0.92
C THR A 189 12.92 0.13 2.23
N LEU A 190 14.09 -0.44 2.56
CA LEU A 190 14.84 -0.06 3.76
C LEU A 190 15.29 1.40 3.73
N HIS A 191 15.77 1.90 2.59
CA HIS A 191 16.16 3.28 2.42
C HIS A 191 15.01 4.23 2.74
N TRP A 192 13.79 3.95 2.24
CA TRP A 192 12.62 4.77 2.53
C TRP A 192 12.18 4.68 3.98
N LEU A 193 12.25 3.50 4.60
CA LEU A 193 12.02 3.36 6.05
C LEU A 193 13.04 4.19 6.85
N ILE A 194 14.33 4.11 6.52
CA ILE A 194 15.38 4.88 7.20
C ILE A 194 15.22 6.39 6.93
N HIS A 195 14.92 6.80 5.71
CA HIS A 195 14.77 8.21 5.36
C HIS A 195 13.57 8.84 6.05
N LEU A 196 12.41 8.17 6.04
CA LEU A 196 11.18 8.66 6.65
C LEU A 196 11.26 8.70 8.18
N HIS A 197 12.07 7.82 8.79
CA HIS A 197 12.16 7.70 10.24
C HIS A 197 13.44 8.29 10.84
N GLY A 198 14.51 8.47 10.05
CA GLY A 198 15.83 8.91 10.48
C GLY A 198 16.07 10.42 10.39
N ASN A 199 15.45 11.13 9.44
CA ASN A 199 15.68 12.58 9.26
C ASN A 199 15.08 13.45 10.37
N GLU A 200 14.15 12.93 11.18
CA GLU A 200 13.56 13.68 12.30
C GLU A 200 14.44 13.67 13.58
N GLY A 201 15.54 12.89 13.60
CA GLY A 201 16.51 12.92 14.70
C GLY A 201 17.41 14.17 14.71
N ILE A 202 17.50 14.89 13.59
CA ILE A 202 18.42 16.04 13.44
C ILE A 202 17.68 17.37 13.50
N GLN A 203 16.42 17.45 13.05
CA GLN A 203 15.69 18.73 12.97
C GLN A 203 14.57 18.92 13.99
N THR A 204 14.09 17.86 14.66
CA THR A 204 13.08 18.01 15.70
C THR A 204 13.51 17.29 16.96
N LYS A 205 13.68 18.03 18.06
CA LYS A 205 13.66 17.51 19.44
C LYS A 205 12.27 16.94 19.81
N ASN A 206 11.62 16.22 18.90
CA ASN A 206 10.33 15.60 19.14
C ASN A 206 10.57 14.24 19.79
N LEU A 207 10.16 14.11 21.05
CA LEU A 207 10.21 12.88 21.83
C LEU A 207 9.63 11.65 21.07
N ASN A 208 8.69 11.90 20.16
CA ASN A 208 8.00 10.88 19.37
C ASN A 208 8.84 10.26 18.24
N SER A 209 9.72 11.03 17.59
CA SER A 209 10.65 10.49 16.58
C SER A 209 11.77 9.68 17.24
N MET A 210 12.18 10.12 18.43
CA MET A 210 13.18 9.46 19.26
C MET A 210 12.65 8.13 19.84
N ILE A 211 11.36 8.02 20.20
CA ILE A 211 10.73 6.76 20.62
C ILE A 211 10.69 5.76 19.45
N PHE A 212 10.27 6.19 18.26
CA PHE A 212 10.19 5.30 17.09
C PHE A 212 11.58 4.88 16.57
N MET A 213 12.57 5.78 16.59
CA MET A 213 13.96 5.44 16.28
C MET A 213 14.61 4.56 17.35
N ASN A 214 14.44 4.84 18.65
CA ASN A 214 14.88 3.92 19.71
C ASN A 214 14.18 2.55 19.62
N TYR A 215 12.97 2.53 19.09
CA TYR A 215 12.18 1.33 18.89
C TYR A 215 12.66 0.50 17.69
N LEU A 216 13.00 1.13 16.55
CA LEU A 216 13.67 0.48 15.42
C LEU A 216 15.10 0.04 15.75
N ILE A 217 15.84 0.86 16.52
CA ILE A 217 17.14 0.51 17.06
C ILE A 217 16.99 -0.70 18.00
N LYS A 218 16.02 -0.73 18.93
CA LYS A 218 15.75 -1.92 19.75
C LYS A 218 15.38 -3.15 18.94
N ILE A 219 14.71 -3.02 17.80
CA ILE A 219 14.48 -4.14 16.87
C ILE A 219 15.82 -4.59 16.25
N ARG A 220 16.68 -3.65 15.82
CA ARG A 220 18.02 -3.94 15.30
C ARG A 220 18.93 -4.64 16.32
N TRP A 221 18.81 -4.32 17.61
CA TRP A 221 19.61 -4.91 18.70
C TRP A 221 19.01 -6.19 19.31
N ASN A 222 17.74 -6.51 19.05
CA ASN A 222 17.12 -7.81 19.44
C ASN A 222 17.21 -8.87 18.32
N ILE A 223 17.91 -8.57 17.22
CA ILE A 223 18.18 -9.50 16.11
C ILE A 223 19.59 -10.13 16.23
N TYR A 224 20.33 -9.82 17.31
CA TYR A 224 21.57 -10.49 17.70
C TYR A 224 21.41 -11.18 19.05
#